data_AF-A0A521UCY8-F1
#
_entry.id   AF-A0A521UCY8-F1
#
_cell.length_a   1.000
_cell.length_b   1.000
_cell.length_c   1.000
_cell.angle_alpha   90.00
_cell.angle_beta   90.00
_cell.angle_gamma   90.00
#
_symmetry.space_group_name_H-M   'P 1'
#
loop_
_entity.id
_entity.type
_entity.pdbx_description
1 polymer ?
#
loop_
_entity_poly.entity_id
_entity_poly.type
_entity_poly.pdbx_seq_one_letter_code
_entity_poly.pdbx_strand_id
1 'polypeptide(L)'
;MATEKVTRRTLLTSGAKLVVVGAGMGASGLGLLSGCTGQAAAPAASPTAAGRATQPQQAIPEWPWPYVSLDPQVVAQKGYESYYQAGCMYGAFNAIISALSEKVGYPYTVIPTMMVKYGEGGVVGWASLCGAINGASLAINLVTKDYAPIVNELVGWYTVTAFPSFKPSSPKVEIKATSVSGSPLCHVSVTEWCNAAGAKSESPERAERCGRLTGEVAARAVELLNKQTSGGFQPAFKLSASVGECGACHLKGGTIENARGKMDCIPCHEPHIKQ
;
A
#
# COMPACT_ATOMS: atom_id res chain seq x y z
N MET A 1 9.31 32.28 -39.41
CA MET A 1 8.77 32.51 -38.05
C MET A 1 9.11 31.29 -37.22
N ALA A 2 10.16 31.37 -36.40
CA ALA A 2 10.65 30.26 -35.61
C ALA A 2 9.86 30.19 -34.30
N THR A 3 9.25 29.04 -34.02
CA THR A 3 8.53 28.74 -32.78
C THR A 3 9.53 28.41 -31.68
N GLU A 4 9.65 29.29 -30.70
CA GLU A 4 10.53 29.12 -29.54
C GLU A 4 9.96 28.02 -28.61
N LYS A 5 10.72 26.94 -28.38
CA LYS A 5 10.34 25.86 -27.48
C LYS A 5 10.50 26.31 -26.03
N VAL A 6 9.38 26.44 -25.33
CA VAL A 6 9.36 26.66 -23.87
C VAL A 6 9.93 25.42 -23.17
N THR A 7 11.00 25.60 -22.39
CA THR A 7 11.62 24.53 -21.58
C THR A 7 11.32 24.72 -20.09
N ARG A 8 11.40 23.64 -19.31
CA ARG A 8 11.07 23.60 -17.86
C ARG A 8 11.80 24.64 -17.00
N ARG A 9 12.89 25.25 -17.49
CA ARG A 9 13.62 26.32 -16.79
C ARG A 9 12.86 27.66 -16.79
N THR A 10 12.07 27.94 -17.83
CA THR A 10 11.34 29.22 -17.98
C THR A 10 10.11 29.30 -17.06
N LEU A 11 9.58 28.15 -16.62
CA LEU A 11 8.44 28.07 -15.69
C LEU A 11 8.84 28.32 -14.22
N LEU A 12 10.11 28.15 -13.86
CA LEU A 12 10.57 28.25 -12.47
C LEU A 12 11.03 29.65 -12.07
N THR A 13 11.32 30.54 -13.02
CA THR A 13 11.79 31.91 -12.75
C THR A 13 10.68 32.96 -12.73
N SER A 14 9.46 32.64 -13.16
CA SER A 14 8.35 33.61 -13.29
C SER A 14 7.29 33.51 -12.17
N GLY A 15 7.48 32.61 -11.19
CA GLY A 15 6.47 32.32 -10.14
C GLY A 15 6.58 33.14 -8.85
N ALA A 16 7.53 34.06 -8.72
CA ALA A 16 7.75 34.82 -7.49
C ALA A 16 7.30 36.28 -7.66
N LYS A 17 5.97 36.52 -7.61
CA LYS A 17 5.31 37.78 -7.23
C LYS A 17 3.80 37.66 -7.50
N LEU A 18 3.05 37.15 -6.53
CA LEU A 18 1.63 37.47 -6.43
C LEU A 18 1.37 38.08 -5.05
N VAL A 19 1.39 39.41 -5.04
CA VAL A 19 0.98 40.25 -3.91
C VAL A 19 -0.54 40.29 -3.91
N VAL A 20 -1.15 39.92 -2.79
CA VAL A 20 -2.58 40.14 -2.53
C VAL A 20 -2.78 41.61 -2.24
N VAL A 21 -3.43 42.34 -3.15
CA VAL A 21 -4.03 43.65 -2.89
C VAL A 21 -5.52 43.51 -3.14
N GLY A 22 -6.31 43.73 -2.08
CA GLY A 22 -7.76 43.80 -2.16
C GLY A 22 -8.24 45.12 -2.75
N ALA A 23 -9.45 45.11 -3.29
CA ALA A 23 -10.28 46.28 -3.52
C ALA A 23 -11.73 45.89 -3.26
N GLY A 24 -12.40 46.63 -2.37
CA GLY A 24 -13.81 46.46 -2.04
C GLY A 24 -14.73 47.38 -2.86
N MET A 25 -16.04 47.27 -2.62
CA MET A 25 -16.98 48.39 -2.39
C MET A 25 -18.44 47.88 -2.40
N GLY A 26 -19.25 48.40 -1.47
CA GLY A 26 -20.70 48.22 -1.42
C GLY A 26 -21.29 48.81 -0.14
N ALA A 27 -21.60 50.10 -0.17
CA ALA A 27 -22.15 50.90 0.92
C ALA A 27 -23.66 50.67 1.13
N SER A 28 -24.17 50.93 2.35
CA SER A 28 -25.36 51.77 2.66
C SER A 28 -25.82 51.61 4.12
N GLY A 29 -26.09 52.72 4.81
CA GLY A 29 -26.96 52.75 6.00
C GLY A 29 -26.50 53.64 7.17
N LEU A 30 -26.90 54.91 7.17
CA LEU A 30 -26.85 55.84 8.31
C LEU A 30 -27.90 55.46 9.38
N GLY A 31 -27.58 55.70 10.66
CA GLY A 31 -28.56 55.73 11.75
C GLY A 31 -27.93 56.01 13.11
N LEU A 32 -28.00 57.27 13.56
CA LEU A 32 -27.70 57.74 14.91
C LEU A 32 -28.61 57.07 15.96
N LEU A 33 -28.13 56.87 17.19
CA LEU A 33 -28.85 57.21 18.45
C LEU A 33 -27.98 56.94 19.70
N SER A 34 -28.09 57.87 20.64
CA SER A 34 -27.40 58.00 21.92
C SER A 34 -27.73 56.92 22.96
N GLY A 35 -26.77 56.73 23.88
CA GLY A 35 -27.03 56.54 25.31
C GLY A 35 -27.01 55.11 25.84
N CYS A 36 -26.06 54.80 26.72
CA CYS A 36 -26.33 54.46 28.12
C CYS A 36 -25.06 53.95 28.81
N THR A 37 -24.86 54.45 30.03
CA THR A 37 -23.83 54.17 31.02
C THR A 37 -23.69 52.68 31.38
N GLY A 38 -22.46 52.18 31.56
CA GLY A 38 -22.21 50.83 32.06
C GLY A 38 -20.80 50.67 32.65
N GLN A 39 -20.72 50.75 33.97
CA GLN A 39 -19.68 50.30 34.92
C GLN A 39 -18.39 49.66 34.39
N ALA A 40 -17.26 50.25 34.80
CA ALA A 40 -15.95 49.61 34.83
C ALA A 40 -15.92 48.54 35.93
N ALA A 41 -15.86 47.26 35.54
CA ALA A 41 -15.55 46.16 36.43
C ALA A 41 -14.04 45.85 36.35
N ALA A 42 -13.40 45.79 37.51
CA ALA A 42 -11.98 45.45 37.66
C ALA A 42 -11.68 44.02 37.15
N PRO A 43 -10.48 43.75 36.62
CA PRO A 43 -10.13 42.42 36.16
C PRO A 43 -9.93 41.47 37.34
N ALA A 44 -10.76 40.44 37.42
CA ALA A 44 -10.56 39.32 38.33
C ALA A 44 -9.36 38.49 37.85
N ALA A 45 -8.43 38.20 38.77
CA ALA A 45 -7.27 37.38 38.52
C ALA A 45 -7.68 35.96 38.09
N SER A 46 -7.26 35.55 36.89
CA SER A 46 -7.42 34.18 36.41
C SER A 46 -6.60 33.21 37.25
N PRO A 47 -7.16 32.06 37.68
CA PRO A 47 -6.38 31.02 38.32
C PRO A 47 -5.37 30.44 37.31
N THR A 48 -4.14 30.34 37.76
CA THR A 48 -3.00 29.75 37.05
C THR A 48 -3.36 28.37 36.53
N ALA A 49 -3.19 28.18 35.20
CA ALA A 49 -3.29 26.89 34.55
C ALA A 49 -2.26 25.93 35.17
N ALA A 50 -2.74 24.98 35.96
CA ALA A 50 -1.95 23.84 36.40
C ALA A 50 -1.37 23.15 35.15
N GLY A 51 -0.05 23.09 35.09
CA GLY A 51 0.70 22.52 33.97
C GLY A 51 0.17 21.12 33.65
N ARG A 52 -0.31 20.94 32.43
CA ARG A 52 -0.62 19.63 31.86
C ARG A 52 0.71 18.88 31.78
N ALA A 53 0.95 17.97 32.73
CA ALA A 53 2.13 17.13 32.74
C ALA A 53 2.24 16.46 31.37
N THR A 54 3.28 16.82 30.62
CA THR A 54 3.56 16.22 29.33
C THR A 54 4.12 14.84 29.64
N GLN A 55 3.34 13.79 29.39
CA GLN A 55 3.81 12.42 29.49
C GLN A 55 5.07 12.27 28.61
N PRO A 56 6.15 11.63 29.08
CA PRO A 56 7.34 11.43 28.28
C PRO A 56 6.95 10.72 26.98
N GLN A 57 7.13 11.40 25.84
CA GLN A 57 6.92 10.79 24.54
C GLN A 57 7.93 9.66 24.38
N GLN A 58 7.48 8.40 24.46
CA GLN A 58 8.33 7.24 24.17
C GLN A 58 8.91 7.42 22.76
N ALA A 59 10.23 7.31 22.63
CA ALA A 59 10.92 7.49 21.36
C ALA A 59 10.66 6.31 20.42
N ILE A 60 10.44 6.60 19.13
CA ILE A 60 10.20 5.58 18.10
C ILE A 60 11.51 4.81 17.90
N PRO A 61 11.53 3.47 18.02
CA PRO A 61 12.76 2.71 17.85
C PRO A 61 13.24 2.77 16.40
N GLU A 62 14.55 2.64 16.24
CA GLU A 62 15.18 2.49 14.93
C GLU A 62 14.68 1.23 14.21
N TRP A 63 14.79 1.26 12.89
CA TRP A 63 14.46 0.12 12.04
C TRP A 63 15.50 -1.02 12.20
N PRO A 64 15.08 -2.31 12.25
CA PRO A 64 13.72 -2.84 12.17
C PRO A 64 13.00 -2.90 13.52
N TRP A 65 11.68 -2.96 13.46
CA TRP A 65 10.81 -3.02 14.65
C TRP A 65 10.62 -4.45 15.17
N PRO A 66 10.36 -4.63 16.48
CA PRO A 66 10.28 -5.94 17.12
C PRO A 66 9.10 -6.78 16.59
N TYR A 67 9.41 -7.97 16.09
CA TYR A 67 8.41 -8.94 15.63
C TYR A 67 8.11 -10.01 16.67
N VAL A 68 6.84 -10.44 16.74
CA VAL A 68 6.40 -11.64 17.45
C VAL A 68 5.60 -12.50 16.50
N SER A 69 5.62 -13.82 16.70
CA SER A 69 4.88 -14.72 15.82
C SER A 69 3.39 -14.43 15.83
N LEU A 70 2.79 -14.42 14.64
CA LEU A 70 1.38 -14.13 14.42
C LEU A 70 0.64 -15.36 13.90
N ASP A 71 -0.65 -15.47 14.19
CA ASP A 71 -1.51 -16.51 13.62
C ASP A 71 -1.91 -16.13 12.18
N PRO A 72 -1.51 -16.93 11.15
CA PRO A 72 -1.87 -16.65 9.76
C PRO A 72 -3.37 -16.61 9.50
N GLN A 73 -4.19 -17.41 10.19
CA GLN A 73 -5.64 -17.43 9.98
C GLN A 73 -6.31 -16.15 10.49
N VAL A 74 -5.88 -15.67 11.66
CA VAL A 74 -6.34 -14.39 12.21
C VAL A 74 -5.94 -13.24 11.28
N VAL A 75 -4.71 -13.26 10.78
CA VAL A 75 -4.22 -12.24 9.85
C VAL A 75 -4.96 -12.31 8.49
N ALA A 76 -5.30 -13.51 8.01
CA ALA A 76 -6.10 -13.68 6.80
C ALA A 76 -7.45 -12.98 6.92
N GLN A 77 -8.15 -13.24 8.03
CA GLN A 77 -9.46 -12.65 8.29
C GLN A 77 -9.38 -11.12 8.43
N LYS A 78 -8.41 -10.60 9.18
CA LYS A 78 -8.16 -9.15 9.29
C LYS A 78 -7.86 -8.52 7.93
N GLY A 79 -7.11 -9.21 7.06
CA GLY A 79 -6.78 -8.74 5.72
C GLY A 79 -7.97 -8.65 4.79
N TYR A 80 -8.83 -9.67 4.83
CA TYR A 80 -10.11 -9.67 4.11
C TYR A 80 -11.03 -8.54 4.58
N GLU A 81 -11.19 -8.36 5.88
CA GLU A 81 -12.04 -7.29 6.44
C GLU A 81 -11.50 -5.90 6.11
N SER A 82 -10.18 -5.71 6.27
CA SER A 82 -9.51 -4.44 6.00
C SER A 82 -9.55 -4.07 4.52
N TYR A 83 -9.55 -5.05 3.60
CA TYR A 83 -9.73 -4.80 2.17
C TYR A 83 -11.01 -3.99 1.88
N TYR A 84 -12.12 -4.32 2.54
CA TYR A 84 -13.38 -3.60 2.33
C TYR A 84 -13.39 -2.19 2.93
N GLN A 85 -12.38 -1.82 3.72
CA GLN A 85 -12.26 -0.49 4.29
C GLN A 85 -11.50 0.46 3.34
N ALA A 86 -10.39 0.01 2.72
CA ALA A 86 -9.57 0.87 1.87
C ALA A 86 -8.70 0.13 0.82
N GLY A 87 -9.17 -1.02 0.33
CA GLY A 87 -8.52 -1.74 -0.77
C GLY A 87 -7.34 -2.61 -0.35
N CYS A 88 -6.70 -3.24 -1.34
CA CYS A 88 -5.80 -4.38 -1.12
C CYS A 88 -4.45 -4.04 -0.46
N MET A 89 -3.83 -2.89 -0.78
CA MET A 89 -2.58 -2.49 -0.11
C MET A 89 -2.82 -2.18 1.38
N TYR A 90 -3.84 -1.38 1.66
CA TYR A 90 -4.27 -1.14 3.02
C TYR A 90 -4.64 -2.45 3.72
N GLY A 91 -5.43 -3.31 3.08
CA GLY A 91 -5.92 -4.52 3.70
C GLY A 91 -4.80 -5.44 4.20
N ALA A 92 -3.82 -5.72 3.36
CA ALA A 92 -2.69 -6.58 3.73
C ALA A 92 -1.77 -5.92 4.77
N PHE A 93 -1.46 -4.62 4.61
CA PHE A 93 -0.61 -3.89 5.55
C PHE A 93 -1.28 -3.78 6.92
N ASN A 94 -2.53 -3.30 6.97
CA ASN A 94 -3.29 -3.10 8.19
C ASN A 94 -3.51 -4.42 8.95
N ALA A 95 -3.72 -5.54 8.27
CA ALA A 95 -3.86 -6.84 8.93
C ALA A 95 -2.64 -7.22 9.78
N ILE A 96 -1.45 -7.05 9.21
CA ILE A 96 -0.18 -7.38 9.88
C ILE A 96 0.12 -6.36 10.98
N ILE A 97 0.00 -5.06 10.66
CA ILE A 97 0.30 -3.98 11.62
C ILE A 97 -0.67 -3.99 12.81
N SER A 98 -1.96 -4.22 12.58
CA SER A 98 -2.94 -4.30 13.69
C SER A 98 -2.69 -5.51 14.58
N ALA A 99 -2.35 -6.67 14.01
CA ALA A 99 -1.99 -7.85 14.80
C ALA A 99 -0.71 -7.62 15.64
N LEU A 100 0.29 -6.93 15.09
CA LEU A 100 1.49 -6.54 15.85
C LEU A 100 1.19 -5.47 16.90
N SER A 101 0.31 -4.51 16.60
CA SER A 101 -0.18 -3.53 17.57
C SER A 101 -0.86 -4.19 18.76
N GLU A 102 -1.68 -5.22 18.52
CA GLU A 102 -2.36 -5.98 19.59
C GLU A 102 -1.38 -6.82 20.43
N LYS A 103 -0.33 -7.38 19.83
CA LYS A 103 0.58 -8.32 20.51
C LYS A 103 1.84 -7.66 21.11
N VAL A 104 2.33 -6.59 20.49
CA VAL A 104 3.56 -5.89 20.85
C VAL A 104 3.26 -4.50 21.43
N GLY A 105 2.22 -3.84 20.94
CA GLY A 105 1.90 -2.46 21.31
C GLY A 105 2.77 -1.46 20.56
N TYR A 106 3.34 -0.51 21.29
CA TYR A 106 4.26 0.47 20.73
C TYR A 106 5.49 -0.24 20.10
N PRO A 107 5.98 0.17 18.91
CA PRO A 107 5.61 1.36 18.12
C PRO A 107 4.50 1.16 17.08
N TYR A 108 3.89 -0.02 16.96
CA TYR A 108 2.86 -0.28 15.94
C TYR A 108 1.58 0.54 16.15
N THR A 109 1.30 0.93 17.38
CA THR A 109 0.13 1.75 17.77
C THR A 109 0.12 3.15 17.16
N VAL A 110 1.27 3.66 16.69
CA VAL A 110 1.39 5.02 16.14
C VAL A 110 1.42 5.06 14.60
N ILE A 111 1.38 3.91 13.91
CA ILE A 111 1.38 3.89 12.45
C ILE A 111 0.01 4.32 11.90
N PRO A 112 -0.09 5.39 11.09
CA PRO A 112 -1.32 5.75 10.41
C PRO A 112 -1.54 4.81 9.21
N THR A 113 -2.07 3.60 9.42
CA THR A 113 -2.15 2.55 8.38
C THR A 113 -2.90 2.98 7.12
N MET A 114 -3.86 3.91 7.22
CA MET A 114 -4.55 4.52 6.08
C MET A 114 -3.61 5.22 5.08
N MET A 115 -2.37 5.55 5.45
CA MET A 115 -1.40 6.20 4.58
C MET A 115 -1.09 5.39 3.31
N VAL A 116 -1.29 4.07 3.33
CA VAL A 116 -1.01 3.19 2.18
C VAL A 116 -2.23 2.93 1.29
N LYS A 117 -3.36 3.62 1.53
CA LYS A 117 -4.57 3.50 0.69
C LYS A 117 -4.28 3.73 -0.80
N TYR A 118 -3.34 4.60 -1.13
CA TYR A 118 -2.98 4.93 -2.52
C TYR A 118 -2.63 3.69 -3.36
N GLY A 119 -2.19 2.58 -2.75
CA GLY A 119 -1.87 1.34 -3.46
C GLY A 119 -3.08 0.54 -3.95
N GLU A 120 -4.31 0.97 -3.65
CA GLU A 120 -5.53 0.34 -4.16
C GLU A 120 -5.53 0.26 -5.69
N GLY A 121 -6.03 -0.86 -6.23
CA GLY A 121 -6.07 -1.07 -7.67
C GLY A 121 -4.71 -1.02 -8.37
N GLY A 122 -3.62 -1.32 -7.67
CA GLY A 122 -2.27 -1.26 -8.24
C GLY A 122 -1.82 0.18 -8.50
N VAL A 123 -1.86 1.00 -7.45
CA VAL A 123 -1.61 2.45 -7.43
C VAL A 123 -2.75 3.23 -8.09
N VAL A 124 -3.75 3.64 -7.29
CA VAL A 124 -4.91 4.45 -7.72
C VAL A 124 -5.53 3.94 -9.03
N GLY A 125 -5.70 2.63 -9.16
CA GLY A 125 -6.33 2.01 -10.34
C GLY A 125 -5.45 1.84 -11.58
N TRP A 126 -4.14 2.13 -11.53
CA TRP A 126 -3.23 1.87 -12.65
C TRP A 126 -3.00 0.39 -12.94
N ALA A 127 -3.50 -0.50 -12.08
CA ALA A 127 -3.43 -1.95 -12.20
C ALA A 127 -1.98 -2.48 -12.35
N SER A 128 -1.02 -1.78 -11.73
CA SER A 128 0.40 -2.16 -11.67
C SER A 128 0.64 -3.29 -10.64
N LEU A 129 1.67 -3.23 -9.78
CA LEU A 129 1.89 -4.24 -8.74
C LEU A 129 0.64 -4.46 -7.89
N CYS A 130 0.26 -5.72 -7.63
CA CYS A 130 -0.88 -6.02 -6.76
C CYS A 130 -0.71 -5.34 -5.39
N GLY A 131 -1.71 -4.56 -4.98
CA GLY A 131 -1.67 -3.81 -3.74
C GLY A 131 -1.43 -4.71 -2.52
N ALA A 132 -2.05 -5.89 -2.47
CA ALA A 132 -1.85 -6.83 -1.37
C ALA A 132 -0.38 -7.25 -1.20
N ILE A 133 0.33 -7.52 -2.31
CA ILE A 133 1.76 -7.83 -2.30
C ILE A 133 2.55 -6.63 -1.78
N ASN A 134 2.23 -5.43 -2.27
CA ASN A 134 2.91 -4.20 -1.87
C ASN A 134 2.75 -3.92 -0.36
N GLY A 135 1.52 -4.04 0.15
CA GLY A 135 1.20 -3.81 1.56
C GLY A 135 1.87 -4.83 2.49
N ALA A 136 1.81 -6.12 2.13
CA ALA A 136 2.48 -7.16 2.88
C ALA A 136 4.02 -7.01 2.86
N SER A 137 4.59 -6.67 1.70
CA SER A 137 6.04 -6.43 1.56
C SER A 137 6.53 -5.25 2.38
N LEU A 138 5.72 -4.18 2.48
CA LEU A 138 6.01 -3.05 3.36
C LEU A 138 6.02 -3.45 4.84
N ALA A 139 5.05 -4.26 5.27
CA ALA A 139 5.01 -4.78 6.64
C ALA A 139 6.21 -5.70 6.95
N ILE A 140 6.59 -6.59 6.01
CA ILE A 140 7.80 -7.42 6.13
C ILE A 140 9.04 -6.53 6.28
N ASN A 141 9.21 -5.53 5.41
CA ASN A 141 10.36 -4.64 5.47
C ASN A 141 10.44 -3.92 6.81
N LEU A 142 9.31 -3.52 7.43
CA LEU A 142 9.32 -2.82 8.72
C LEU A 142 9.95 -3.65 9.86
N VAL A 143 9.85 -4.97 9.82
CA VAL A 143 10.16 -5.84 10.96
C VAL A 143 11.42 -6.67 10.81
N THR A 144 12.08 -6.65 9.66
CA THR A 144 13.33 -7.39 9.44
C THR A 144 14.27 -6.69 8.46
N LYS A 145 15.57 -6.73 8.74
CA LYS A 145 16.61 -6.27 7.78
C LYS A 145 16.80 -7.26 6.64
N ASP A 146 16.50 -8.53 6.86
CA ASP A 146 16.59 -9.60 5.88
C ASP A 146 15.24 -9.82 5.17
N TYR A 147 14.63 -8.73 4.72
CA TYR A 147 13.32 -8.74 4.08
C TYR A 147 13.36 -9.31 2.67
N ALA A 148 14.49 -9.16 1.96
CA ALA A 148 14.57 -9.42 0.53
C ALA A 148 14.27 -10.89 0.16
N PRO A 149 14.80 -11.92 0.86
CA PRO A 149 14.44 -13.31 0.58
C PRO A 149 12.95 -13.59 0.79
N ILE A 150 12.35 -13.07 1.87
CA ILE A 150 10.93 -13.26 2.17
C ILE A 150 10.05 -12.59 1.10
N VAL A 151 10.35 -11.35 0.74
CA VAL A 151 9.57 -10.62 -0.27
C VAL A 151 9.66 -11.32 -1.62
N ASN A 152 10.83 -11.82 -2.02
CA ASN A 152 10.96 -12.60 -3.26
C ASN A 152 10.13 -13.90 -3.21
N GLU A 153 10.16 -14.60 -2.07
CA GLU A 153 9.35 -15.80 -1.87
C GLU A 153 7.85 -15.49 -1.95
N LEU A 154 7.39 -14.41 -1.30
CA LEU A 154 5.99 -13.97 -1.31
C LEU A 154 5.52 -13.61 -2.73
N VAL A 155 6.30 -12.78 -3.43
CA VAL A 155 5.97 -12.34 -4.80
C VAL A 155 5.96 -13.54 -5.76
N GLY A 156 6.95 -14.42 -5.66
CA GLY A 156 7.02 -15.61 -6.51
C GLY A 156 5.91 -16.62 -6.22
N TRP A 157 5.65 -16.91 -4.95
CA TRP A 157 4.51 -17.75 -4.54
C TRP A 157 3.19 -17.21 -5.10
N TYR A 158 2.99 -15.88 -5.07
CA TYR A 158 1.79 -15.26 -5.63
C TYR A 158 1.61 -15.57 -7.11
N THR A 159 2.68 -15.55 -7.91
CA THR A 159 2.54 -15.74 -9.37
C THR A 159 2.14 -17.15 -9.77
N VAL A 160 2.38 -18.14 -8.91
CA VAL A 160 2.13 -19.57 -9.20
C VAL A 160 0.98 -20.17 -8.38
N THR A 161 0.42 -19.41 -7.44
CA THR A 161 -0.66 -19.90 -6.57
C THR A 161 -2.02 -19.61 -7.19
N ALA A 162 -2.94 -20.58 -7.08
CA ALA A 162 -4.32 -20.40 -7.50
C ALA A 162 -5.10 -19.64 -6.42
N PHE A 163 -5.65 -18.48 -6.75
CA PHE A 163 -6.42 -17.64 -5.83
C PHE A 163 -7.89 -17.48 -6.24
N PRO A 164 -8.82 -17.33 -5.28
CA PRO A 164 -8.60 -17.41 -3.82
C PRO A 164 -8.80 -18.84 -3.26
N SER A 165 -8.02 -19.22 -2.26
CA SER A 165 -8.18 -20.46 -1.48
C SER A 165 -8.80 -20.22 -0.09
N PHE A 166 -8.66 -19.01 0.46
CA PHE A 166 -9.17 -18.64 1.77
C PHE A 166 -10.69 -18.48 1.74
N LYS A 167 -11.34 -18.93 2.82
CA LYS A 167 -12.78 -18.77 3.03
C LYS A 167 -12.98 -17.86 4.26
N PRO A 168 -13.42 -16.60 4.06
CA PRO A 168 -13.68 -15.71 5.17
C PRO A 168 -14.88 -16.19 5.97
N SER A 169 -14.95 -15.82 7.25
CA SER A 169 -16.10 -16.14 8.12
C SER A 169 -17.41 -15.51 7.64
N SER A 170 -17.34 -14.37 6.95
CA SER A 170 -18.48 -13.64 6.40
C SER A 170 -18.17 -13.15 4.98
N PRO A 171 -18.30 -14.02 3.96
CA PRO A 171 -18.13 -13.63 2.56
C PRO A 171 -19.18 -12.58 2.16
N LYS A 172 -18.82 -11.58 1.35
CA LYS A 172 -19.80 -10.61 0.80
C LYS A 172 -20.55 -11.22 -0.37
N VAL A 173 -19.88 -12.05 -1.16
CA VAL A 173 -20.46 -12.79 -2.29
C VAL A 173 -19.86 -14.20 -2.33
N GLU A 174 -20.64 -15.16 -2.82
CA GLU A 174 -20.13 -16.50 -3.09
C GLU A 174 -19.38 -16.56 -4.42
N ILE A 175 -18.13 -17.05 -4.37
CA ILE A 175 -17.30 -17.28 -5.55
C ILE A 175 -16.67 -18.67 -5.48
N LYS A 176 -16.55 -19.32 -6.63
CA LYS A 176 -15.98 -20.68 -6.75
C LYS A 176 -14.72 -20.74 -7.62
N ALA A 177 -14.61 -19.83 -8.59
CA ALA A 177 -13.50 -19.81 -9.53
C ALA A 177 -12.20 -19.46 -8.82
N THR A 178 -11.13 -20.13 -9.23
CA THR A 178 -9.75 -19.78 -8.86
C THR A 178 -8.92 -19.68 -10.13
N SER A 179 -7.84 -18.92 -10.09
CA SER A 179 -6.89 -18.83 -11.19
C SER A 179 -5.47 -18.58 -10.69
N VAL A 180 -4.49 -19.03 -11.45
CA VAL A 180 -3.08 -18.67 -11.29
C VAL A 180 -2.82 -17.43 -12.15
N SER A 181 -2.22 -16.39 -11.59
CA SER A 181 -2.03 -15.14 -12.34
C SER A 181 -0.87 -15.17 -13.33
N GLY A 182 0.17 -15.98 -13.07
CA GLY A 182 1.43 -15.94 -13.82
C GLY A 182 2.21 -14.63 -13.69
N SER A 183 1.72 -13.66 -12.89
CA SER A 183 2.26 -12.30 -12.84
C SER A 183 1.91 -11.62 -11.51
N PRO A 184 2.82 -10.80 -10.95
CA PRO A 184 2.51 -9.98 -9.77
C PRO A 184 1.69 -8.73 -10.11
N LEU A 185 1.44 -8.47 -11.40
CA LEU A 185 0.67 -7.33 -11.86
C LEU A 185 -0.83 -7.56 -11.62
N CYS A 186 -1.49 -6.56 -11.04
CA CYS A 186 -2.92 -6.55 -10.76
C CYS A 186 -3.73 -6.65 -12.06
N HIS A 187 -3.29 -5.98 -13.14
CA HIS A 187 -3.95 -6.07 -14.43
C HIS A 187 -4.07 -7.52 -14.91
N VAL A 188 -2.95 -8.24 -14.98
CA VAL A 188 -2.92 -9.65 -15.41
C VAL A 188 -3.70 -10.50 -14.42
N SER A 189 -3.44 -10.37 -13.12
CA SER A 189 -4.11 -11.18 -12.10
C SER A 189 -5.65 -11.05 -12.11
N VAL A 190 -6.19 -9.84 -12.30
CA VAL A 190 -7.63 -9.63 -12.34
C VAL A 190 -8.21 -10.20 -13.63
N THR A 191 -7.56 -9.94 -14.78
CA THR A 191 -8.00 -10.45 -16.08
C THR A 191 -8.07 -11.98 -16.10
N GLU A 192 -7.03 -12.67 -15.66
CA GLU A 192 -7.00 -14.14 -15.63
C GLU A 192 -8.13 -14.72 -14.77
N TRP A 193 -8.39 -14.12 -13.60
CA TRP A 193 -9.48 -14.57 -12.75
C TRP A 193 -10.86 -14.27 -13.37
N CYS A 194 -11.06 -13.07 -13.92
CA CYS A 194 -12.31 -12.69 -14.57
C CYS A 194 -12.63 -13.62 -15.75
N ASN A 195 -11.64 -13.98 -16.56
CA ASN A 195 -11.77 -14.95 -17.65
C ASN A 195 -12.18 -16.34 -17.13
N ALA A 196 -11.49 -16.85 -16.10
CA ALA A 196 -11.81 -18.14 -15.50
C ALA A 196 -13.19 -18.18 -14.83
N ALA A 197 -13.62 -17.07 -14.24
CA ALA A 197 -14.88 -16.95 -13.53
C ALA A 197 -16.08 -16.59 -14.43
N GLY A 198 -15.83 -16.15 -15.67
CA GLY A 198 -16.86 -15.50 -16.50
C GLY A 198 -17.40 -14.20 -15.87
N ALA A 199 -16.58 -13.51 -15.07
CA ALA A 199 -16.97 -12.34 -14.29
C ALA A 199 -16.46 -11.03 -14.92
N LYS A 200 -17.16 -9.92 -14.66
CA LYS A 200 -16.72 -8.58 -15.10
C LYS A 200 -15.70 -8.01 -14.11
N SER A 201 -14.76 -7.20 -14.60
CA SER A 201 -13.72 -6.60 -13.74
C SER A 201 -14.30 -5.70 -12.65
N GLU A 202 -15.41 -5.00 -12.89
CA GLU A 202 -16.04 -4.15 -11.87
C GLU A 202 -17.12 -4.86 -11.04
N SER A 203 -17.15 -6.20 -11.07
CA SER A 203 -18.20 -6.96 -10.39
C SER A 203 -17.93 -7.14 -8.89
N PRO A 204 -18.98 -7.31 -8.07
CA PRO A 204 -18.86 -7.69 -6.66
C PRO A 204 -18.06 -8.98 -6.45
N GLU A 205 -18.15 -9.95 -7.37
CA GLU A 205 -17.41 -11.20 -7.32
C GLU A 205 -15.90 -10.98 -7.47
N ARG A 206 -15.47 -10.07 -8.37
CA ARG A 206 -14.06 -9.67 -8.45
C ARG A 206 -13.61 -8.99 -7.16
N ALA A 207 -14.43 -8.11 -6.60
CA ALA A 207 -14.12 -7.45 -5.34
C ALA A 207 -13.98 -8.45 -4.19
N GLU A 208 -14.88 -9.44 -4.10
CA GLU A 208 -14.79 -10.58 -3.19
C GLU A 208 -13.47 -11.34 -3.38
N ARG A 209 -13.13 -11.69 -4.62
CA ARG A 209 -11.86 -12.37 -4.92
C ARG A 209 -10.65 -11.58 -4.43
N CYS A 210 -10.61 -10.28 -4.70
CA CYS A 210 -9.52 -9.42 -4.24
C CYS A 210 -9.47 -9.27 -2.72
N GLY A 211 -10.61 -9.28 -2.03
CA GLY A 211 -10.67 -9.33 -0.58
C GLY A 211 -10.06 -10.61 -0.02
N ARG A 212 -10.48 -11.78 -0.53
CA ARG A 212 -9.95 -13.07 -0.09
C ARG A 212 -8.46 -13.20 -0.35
N LEU A 213 -8.02 -12.83 -1.55
CA LEU A 213 -6.59 -12.78 -1.91
C LEU A 213 -5.80 -11.85 -0.99
N THR A 214 -6.35 -10.70 -0.60
CA THR A 214 -5.68 -9.77 0.32
C THR A 214 -5.41 -10.43 1.67
N GLY A 215 -6.38 -11.18 2.20
CA GLY A 215 -6.20 -12.01 3.38
C GLY A 215 -5.11 -13.06 3.20
N GLU A 216 -5.14 -13.83 2.11
CA GLU A 216 -4.17 -14.89 1.83
C GLU A 216 -2.73 -14.37 1.70
N VAL A 217 -2.54 -13.23 1.04
CA VAL A 217 -1.22 -12.62 0.90
C VAL A 217 -0.70 -12.14 2.26
N ALA A 218 -1.56 -11.56 3.11
CA ALA A 218 -1.18 -11.16 4.46
C ALA A 218 -0.82 -12.39 5.34
N ALA A 219 -1.63 -13.44 5.26
CA ALA A 219 -1.39 -14.71 5.96
C ALA A 219 -0.07 -15.34 5.53
N ARG A 220 0.18 -15.42 4.22
CA ARG A 220 1.43 -15.94 3.69
C ARG A 220 2.64 -15.13 4.14
N ALA A 221 2.53 -13.81 4.16
CA ALA A 221 3.62 -12.95 4.64
C ALA A 221 3.99 -13.26 6.10
N VAL A 222 3.00 -13.47 6.98
CA VAL A 222 3.27 -13.81 8.38
C VAL A 222 3.73 -15.25 8.57
N GLU A 223 3.31 -16.20 7.73
CA GLU A 223 3.90 -17.55 7.72
C GLU A 223 5.40 -17.50 7.42
N LEU A 224 5.81 -16.70 6.43
CA LEU A 224 7.21 -16.56 6.05
C LEU A 224 8.02 -15.83 7.15
N LEU A 225 7.45 -14.79 7.75
CA LEU A 225 8.06 -14.09 8.90
C LEU A 225 8.22 -15.02 10.11
N ASN A 226 7.17 -15.77 10.47
CA ASN A 226 7.22 -16.77 11.54
C ASN A 226 8.35 -17.79 11.31
N LYS A 227 8.48 -18.29 10.07
CA LYS A 227 9.56 -19.20 9.68
C LYS A 227 10.93 -18.53 9.76
N GLN A 228 11.06 -17.26 9.39
CA GLN A 228 12.33 -16.56 9.50
C GLN A 228 12.73 -16.40 10.97
N THR A 229 11.79 -15.98 11.84
CA THR A 229 12.03 -15.81 13.27
C THR A 229 12.40 -17.12 13.96
N SER A 230 11.83 -18.25 13.55
CA SER A 230 12.19 -19.57 14.09
C SER A 230 13.43 -20.21 13.44
N GLY A 231 14.08 -19.54 12.47
CA GLY A 231 15.21 -20.07 11.73
C GLY A 231 14.87 -21.14 10.68
N GLY A 232 13.58 -21.39 10.44
CA GLY A 232 13.08 -22.40 9.50
C GLY A 232 12.76 -21.87 8.09
N PHE A 233 12.99 -20.59 7.81
CA PHE A 233 12.74 -20.04 6.47
C PHE A 233 13.78 -20.54 5.46
N GLN A 234 13.29 -21.06 4.34
CA GLN A 234 14.09 -21.46 3.19
C GLN A 234 13.38 -20.97 1.93
N PRO A 235 14.04 -20.19 1.06
CA PRO A 235 13.49 -19.82 -0.24
C PRO A 235 13.18 -21.07 -1.06
N ALA A 236 11.95 -21.18 -1.57
CA ALA A 236 11.48 -22.30 -2.35
C ALA A 236 11.14 -21.90 -3.79
N PHE A 237 10.75 -20.64 -4.02
CA PHE A 237 10.38 -20.15 -5.33
C PHE A 237 11.57 -20.12 -6.30
N LYS A 238 11.34 -20.63 -7.50
CA LYS A 238 12.28 -20.60 -8.62
C LYS A 238 11.72 -19.70 -9.70
N LEU A 239 12.58 -18.86 -10.27
CA LEU A 239 12.23 -18.05 -11.44
C LEU A 239 11.81 -18.95 -12.60
N SER A 240 10.94 -18.44 -13.48
CA SER A 240 10.54 -19.17 -14.69
C SER A 240 11.75 -19.43 -15.59
N ALA A 241 11.65 -20.47 -16.42
CA ALA A 241 12.68 -20.81 -17.38
C ALA A 241 13.01 -19.62 -18.31
N SER A 242 11.99 -18.86 -18.73
CA SER A 242 12.18 -17.72 -19.63
C SER A 242 13.06 -16.63 -19.01
N VAL A 243 13.00 -16.42 -17.70
CA VAL A 243 13.86 -15.42 -17.02
C VAL A 243 15.34 -15.85 -17.12
N GLY A 244 15.63 -17.15 -17.06
CA GLY A 244 16.96 -17.69 -17.26
C GLY A 244 17.41 -17.61 -18.73
N GLU A 245 16.57 -18.08 -19.64
CA GLU A 245 16.86 -18.15 -21.08
C GLU A 245 17.03 -16.76 -21.71
N CYS A 246 16.04 -15.88 -21.55
CA CYS A 246 16.14 -14.50 -22.02
C CYS A 246 17.20 -13.72 -21.23
N GLY A 247 17.33 -14.02 -19.93
CA GLY A 247 18.26 -13.34 -19.03
C GLY A 247 19.72 -13.51 -19.40
N ALA A 248 20.09 -14.63 -20.03
CA ALA A 248 21.46 -14.87 -20.51
C ALA A 248 21.98 -13.77 -21.44
N CYS A 249 21.09 -13.12 -22.21
CA CYS A 249 21.47 -11.98 -23.06
C CYS A 249 20.99 -10.64 -22.52
N HIS A 250 19.79 -10.58 -21.95
CA HIS A 250 19.09 -9.32 -21.69
C HIS A 250 19.22 -8.81 -20.25
N LEU A 251 19.58 -9.65 -19.29
CA LEU A 251 19.79 -9.24 -17.90
C LEU A 251 21.27 -8.98 -17.61
N LYS A 252 21.54 -8.53 -16.38
CA LYS A 252 22.89 -8.16 -15.91
C LYS A 252 23.93 -9.24 -16.24
N GLY A 253 25.00 -8.84 -16.91
CA GLY A 253 26.08 -9.72 -17.37
C GLY A 253 25.86 -10.33 -18.76
N GLY A 254 24.71 -10.09 -19.39
CA GLY A 254 24.40 -10.55 -20.73
C GLY A 254 24.94 -9.64 -21.83
N THR A 255 24.98 -10.15 -23.07
CA THR A 255 25.58 -9.41 -24.20
C THR A 255 24.82 -8.14 -24.60
N ILE A 256 23.52 -8.05 -24.29
CA ILE A 256 22.66 -6.91 -24.65
C ILE A 256 22.34 -6.06 -23.40
N GLU A 257 22.03 -6.72 -22.28
CA GLU A 257 21.77 -6.08 -20.97
C GLU A 257 20.78 -4.90 -21.04
N ASN A 258 19.66 -5.06 -21.74
CA ASN A 258 18.64 -4.01 -21.90
C ASN A 258 17.33 -4.29 -21.14
N ALA A 259 17.27 -5.30 -20.28
CA ALA A 259 16.11 -5.66 -19.49
C ALA A 259 16.43 -5.70 -17.99
N ARG A 260 15.38 -5.60 -17.17
CA ARG A 260 15.46 -5.77 -15.71
C ARG A 260 14.16 -6.35 -15.19
N GLY A 261 14.25 -7.32 -14.30
CA GLY A 261 13.08 -7.87 -13.62
C GLY A 261 13.24 -9.34 -13.24
N LYS A 262 12.19 -9.86 -12.62
CA LYS A 262 12.04 -11.27 -12.22
C LYS A 262 10.69 -11.86 -12.65
N MET A 263 9.86 -11.07 -13.34
CA MET A 263 8.58 -11.52 -13.85
C MET A 263 8.81 -12.46 -15.04
N ASP A 264 7.89 -13.40 -15.20
CA ASP A 264 7.87 -14.28 -16.36
C ASP A 264 7.79 -13.45 -17.65
N CYS A 265 8.56 -13.83 -18.67
CA CYS A 265 8.71 -13.02 -19.88
C CYS A 265 7.61 -13.33 -20.89
N ILE A 266 7.20 -14.59 -20.95
CA ILE A 266 6.30 -15.15 -21.97
C ILE A 266 4.91 -14.51 -22.00
N PRO A 267 4.29 -14.10 -20.86
CA PRO A 267 2.99 -13.46 -20.91
C PRO A 267 2.95 -12.14 -21.73
N CYS A 268 4.10 -11.49 -21.94
CA CYS A 268 4.18 -10.20 -22.63
C CYS A 268 5.08 -10.21 -23.88
N HIS A 269 5.95 -11.20 -24.02
CA HIS A 269 6.99 -11.22 -25.05
C HIS A 269 6.98 -12.52 -25.81
N GLU A 270 7.00 -12.41 -27.14
CA GLU A 270 7.30 -13.54 -28.01
C GLU A 270 8.82 -13.80 -28.01
N PRO A 271 9.27 -15.03 -27.74
CA PRO A 271 10.68 -15.38 -27.80
C PRO A 271 11.27 -15.13 -29.19
N HIS A 272 12.48 -14.60 -29.22
CA HIS A 272 13.27 -14.48 -30.43
C HIS A 272 14.62 -15.19 -30.26
N ILE A 273 15.09 -15.82 -31.32
CA ILE A 273 16.42 -16.43 -31.37
C ILE A 273 17.29 -15.51 -32.24
N LYS A 274 18.55 -15.30 -31.85
CA LYS A 274 19.54 -14.68 -32.75
C LYS A 274 19.62 -15.56 -34.00
N GLN A 275 19.31 -14.99 -35.17
CA GLN A 275 19.80 -15.52 -36.43
C GLN A 275 21.33 -15.40 -36.48
#